data_AF-A0A971TQP5-F1
#
_entry.id   AF-A0A971TQP5-F1
#
_cell.length_a   1.000
_cell.length_b   1.000
_cell.length_c   1.000
_cell.angle_alpha   90.00
_cell.angle_beta   90.00
_cell.angle_gamma   90.00
#
_symmetry.space_group_name_H-M   'P 1'
#
loop_
_entity.id
_entity.type
_entity.pdbx_description
1 polymer ?
#
loop_
_entity_poly.entity_id
_entity_poly.type
_entity_poly.pdbx_seq_one_letter_code
_entity_poly.pdbx_strand_id
1 'polypeptide(L)'
;MSSRLSLIVAVLSLLAVVGATSAQTWRCLSDDFCSDGYFCKKAEGYCGGTGTCTPVPDACVTLFDPVCGCDGVTYSNSCVAAMHSTSVAHKGPCRNTDLCVGNESCGPGRYCSKPYGDCRGIGVCQDRPTICPTLWDPVCGCDGRTYNDACGAAAMGVSIAYRGVCRYARITDAQSHTAQGTNSFGIDLLAASPDASEGIECRSGGPTEVVVMFDELIQSAGAPSLSDVALCVVGGEGGEVVGILMGGDEIRVELADVPDASRVTLTFPGIVGLEGNPVEGSVSFGVLRGDVNGDSFVNVFDLVAVRNAINLPVTPDNYRKDVSADGAINVFDLVTIRNALNKSLPDE
;
A
#
# COMPACT_ATOMS: atom_id res chain seq x y z
N MET A 1 7.30 -15.23 -81.27
CA MET A 1 6.76 -16.44 -80.63
C MET A 1 5.86 -15.95 -79.50
N SER A 2 4.60 -15.55 -79.78
CA SER A 2 3.40 -16.40 -79.82
C SER A 2 3.20 -17.16 -78.50
N SER A 3 2.07 -17.15 -77.78
CA SER A 3 0.80 -16.43 -77.85
C SER A 3 0.00 -16.87 -76.60
N ARG A 4 -0.70 -15.93 -75.97
CA ARG A 4 -2.03 -15.98 -75.31
C ARG A 4 -2.65 -17.35 -74.97
N LEU A 5 -3.25 -17.46 -73.77
CA LEU A 5 -4.69 -17.78 -73.50
C LEU A 5 -4.86 -18.00 -71.98
N SER A 6 -5.50 -17.12 -71.20
CA SER A 6 -6.95 -16.92 -71.00
C SER A 6 -7.77 -18.12 -70.49
N LEU A 7 -8.46 -17.86 -69.37
CA LEU A 7 -9.87 -18.15 -69.08
C LEU A 7 -10.27 -19.42 -68.29
N ILE A 8 -11.03 -19.13 -67.21
CA ILE A 8 -12.31 -19.74 -66.78
C ILE A 8 -12.32 -20.66 -65.55
N VAL A 9 -13.23 -20.23 -64.67
CA VAL A 9 -13.76 -20.75 -63.41
C VAL A 9 -14.84 -21.83 -63.65
N ALA A 10 -14.88 -22.79 -62.71
CA ALA A 10 -15.98 -23.71 -62.36
C ALA A 10 -16.32 -24.82 -63.38
N VAL A 11 -16.65 -26.06 -62.96
CA VAL A 11 -17.99 -26.41 -62.44
C VAL A 11 -18.06 -27.93 -62.07
N LEU A 12 -18.83 -28.25 -61.00
CA LEU A 12 -19.50 -29.52 -60.60
C LEU A 12 -18.64 -30.80 -60.33
N SER A 13 -18.52 -31.30 -59.08
CA SER A 13 -19.44 -32.21 -58.35
C SER A 13 -19.70 -33.59 -59.00
N LEU A 14 -19.32 -34.70 -58.34
CA LEU A 14 -20.23 -35.76 -57.85
C LEU A 14 -19.48 -36.93 -57.15
N LEU A 15 -19.91 -37.18 -55.92
CA LEU A 15 -19.87 -38.36 -55.02
C LEU A 15 -19.00 -39.61 -55.26
N ALA A 16 -18.32 -39.97 -54.14
CA ALA A 16 -18.17 -41.28 -53.47
C ALA A 16 -17.25 -42.33 -54.16
N VAL A 17 -16.44 -43.13 -53.46
CA VAL A 17 -16.72 -43.90 -52.24
C VAL A 17 -15.40 -44.30 -51.52
N VAL A 18 -15.53 -44.58 -50.22
CA VAL A 18 -14.77 -45.48 -49.32
C VAL A 18 -13.52 -44.94 -48.61
N GLY A 19 -13.68 -44.76 -47.29
CA GLY A 19 -12.75 -45.37 -46.33
C GLY A 19 -11.72 -44.47 -45.69
N ALA A 20 -12.15 -43.48 -44.90
CA ALA A 20 -11.29 -42.91 -43.87
C ALA A 20 -11.69 -43.46 -42.49
N THR A 21 -11.30 -44.71 -42.22
CA THR A 21 -11.11 -45.15 -40.82
C THR A 21 -9.83 -44.50 -40.30
N SER A 22 -9.94 -43.28 -39.79
CA SER A 22 -8.93 -42.72 -38.90
C SER A 22 -9.66 -42.08 -37.73
N ALA A 23 -9.54 -42.67 -36.55
CA ALA A 23 -9.91 -42.05 -35.29
C ALA A 23 -9.20 -40.70 -35.18
N GLN A 24 -9.88 -39.62 -35.55
CA GLN A 24 -9.38 -38.27 -35.34
C GLN A 24 -9.52 -37.94 -33.86
N THR A 25 -8.40 -37.98 -33.14
CA THR A 25 -8.28 -37.38 -31.82
C THR A 25 -8.42 -35.87 -31.96
N TRP A 26 -9.65 -35.38 -31.95
CA TRP A 26 -9.94 -33.95 -32.05
C TRP A 26 -9.55 -33.27 -30.74
N ARG A 27 -8.48 -32.47 -30.80
CA ARG A 27 -8.02 -31.66 -29.67
C ARG A 27 -8.95 -30.46 -29.50
N CYS A 28 -9.26 -30.10 -28.27
CA CYS A 28 -10.16 -29.00 -27.92
C CYS A 28 -9.53 -28.10 -26.84
N LEU A 29 -9.98 -26.84 -26.76
CA LEU A 29 -9.61 -25.92 -25.66
C LEU A 29 -10.81 -25.66 -24.71
N SER A 30 -12.02 -25.66 -25.28
CA SER A 30 -13.31 -25.58 -24.60
C SER A 30 -14.33 -26.50 -25.27
N ASP A 31 -15.51 -26.65 -24.66
CA ASP A 31 -16.58 -27.52 -25.16
C ASP A 31 -17.16 -27.03 -26.50
N ASP A 32 -17.08 -25.73 -26.80
CA ASP A 32 -17.54 -25.15 -28.07
C ASP A 32 -16.82 -25.69 -29.31
N PHE A 33 -15.65 -26.31 -29.11
CA PHE A 33 -14.89 -26.95 -30.19
C PHE A 33 -15.33 -28.41 -30.45
N CYS A 34 -16.24 -28.93 -29.64
CA CYS A 34 -16.77 -30.28 -29.75
C CYS A 34 -18.17 -30.26 -30.37
N SER A 35 -18.51 -31.30 -31.13
CA SER A 35 -19.85 -31.47 -31.68
C SER A 35 -20.86 -31.79 -30.58
N ASP A 36 -22.14 -31.57 -30.85
CA ASP A 36 -23.23 -31.87 -29.91
C ASP A 36 -23.14 -33.30 -29.35
N GLY A 37 -23.27 -33.43 -28.03
CA GLY A 37 -23.10 -34.70 -27.32
C GLY A 37 -21.66 -35.06 -26.96
N TYR A 38 -20.69 -34.18 -27.22
CA TYR A 38 -19.30 -34.32 -26.80
C TYR A 38 -18.87 -33.16 -25.91
N PHE A 39 -17.95 -33.41 -24.98
CA PHE A 39 -17.33 -32.39 -24.14
C PHE A 39 -15.81 -32.46 -24.22
N CYS A 40 -15.15 -31.36 -23.88
CA CYS A 40 -13.71 -31.25 -23.91
C CYS A 40 -13.09 -31.89 -22.67
N LYS A 41 -12.81 -33.19 -22.74
CA LYS A 41 -12.16 -33.92 -21.66
C LYS A 41 -10.68 -33.56 -21.56
N LYS A 42 -10.32 -32.88 -20.48
CA LYS A 42 -8.94 -32.49 -20.15
C LYS A 42 -8.28 -33.56 -19.28
N ALA A 43 -6.95 -33.50 -19.20
CA ALA A 43 -6.21 -34.31 -18.25
C ALA A 43 -6.56 -33.90 -16.81
N GLU A 44 -6.66 -34.88 -15.92
CA GLU A 44 -6.91 -34.65 -14.50
C GLU A 44 -5.85 -33.68 -13.92
N GLY A 45 -6.28 -32.66 -13.18
CA GLY A 45 -5.38 -31.61 -12.64
C GLY A 45 -5.15 -30.41 -13.56
N TYR A 46 -5.60 -30.45 -14.81
CA TYR A 46 -5.26 -29.45 -15.83
C TYR A 46 -6.49 -28.78 -16.43
N CYS A 47 -7.23 -28.02 -15.62
CA CYS A 47 -8.47 -27.34 -16.02
C CYS A 47 -8.30 -26.27 -17.12
N GLY A 48 -7.12 -25.66 -17.24
CA GLY A 48 -6.80 -24.67 -18.28
C GLY A 48 -6.14 -25.23 -19.55
N GLY A 49 -5.94 -26.54 -19.65
CA GLY A 49 -5.19 -27.17 -20.75
C GLY A 49 -6.04 -27.56 -21.98
N THR A 50 -5.37 -28.04 -23.02
CA THR A 50 -6.04 -28.68 -24.17
C THR A 50 -6.57 -30.06 -23.78
N GLY A 51 -7.75 -30.43 -24.25
CA GLY A 51 -8.36 -31.74 -24.05
C GLY A 51 -8.61 -32.48 -25.36
N THR A 52 -9.40 -33.55 -25.26
CA THR A 52 -9.92 -34.32 -26.40
C THR A 52 -11.43 -34.41 -26.31
N CYS A 53 -12.12 -34.13 -27.42
CA CYS A 53 -13.58 -34.28 -27.47
C CYS A 53 -13.96 -35.74 -27.19
N THR A 54 -14.70 -35.94 -26.11
CA THR A 54 -15.15 -37.26 -25.63
C THR A 54 -16.67 -37.23 -25.54
N PRO A 55 -17.39 -38.31 -25.91
CA PRO A 55 -18.83 -38.32 -25.80
C PRO A 55 -19.27 -38.16 -24.33
N VAL A 56 -20.32 -37.37 -24.12
CA VAL A 56 -20.99 -37.25 -22.82
C VAL A 56 -21.71 -38.57 -22.53
N PRO A 57 -21.46 -39.23 -21.39
CA PRO A 57 -22.13 -40.49 -21.06
C PRO A 57 -23.63 -40.32 -20.85
N ASP A 58 -24.46 -41.20 -21.46
CA ASP A 58 -25.92 -41.20 -21.25
C ASP A 58 -26.35 -41.83 -19.91
N ALA A 59 -25.45 -42.61 -19.28
CA ALA A 59 -25.70 -43.26 -18.00
C ALA A 59 -24.40 -43.48 -17.23
N CYS A 60 -24.48 -43.38 -15.90
CA CYS A 60 -23.37 -43.60 -14.99
C CYS A 60 -23.68 -44.68 -13.96
N VAL A 61 -22.63 -45.41 -13.56
CA VAL A 61 -22.71 -46.34 -12.43
C VAL A 61 -22.93 -45.57 -11.13
N THR A 62 -23.61 -46.18 -10.15
CA THR A 62 -23.89 -45.59 -8.83
C THR A 62 -22.74 -45.75 -7.83
N LEU A 63 -21.53 -46.02 -8.32
CA LEU A 63 -20.33 -46.11 -7.49
C LEU A 63 -20.00 -44.75 -6.88
N PHE A 64 -19.82 -44.70 -5.56
CA PHE A 64 -19.40 -43.49 -4.86
C PHE A 64 -17.87 -43.42 -4.78
N ASP A 65 -17.26 -42.59 -5.62
CA ASP A 65 -15.81 -42.32 -5.69
C ASP A 65 -15.62 -40.83 -6.01
N PRO A 66 -15.78 -39.94 -5.01
CA PRO A 66 -16.02 -38.52 -5.25
C PRO A 66 -14.84 -37.83 -5.93
N VAL A 67 -15.15 -36.87 -6.80
CA VAL A 67 -14.16 -36.07 -7.53
C VAL A 67 -14.52 -34.59 -7.52
N CYS A 68 -13.51 -33.73 -7.65
CA CYS A 68 -13.70 -32.30 -7.83
C CYS A 68 -13.70 -31.96 -9.32
N GLY A 69 -14.75 -31.30 -9.81
CA GLY A 69 -14.80 -30.77 -11.16
C GLY A 69 -13.97 -29.50 -11.34
N CYS A 70 -13.56 -29.22 -12.57
CA CYS A 70 -12.93 -27.96 -12.95
C CYS A 70 -13.85 -26.73 -12.82
N ASP A 71 -15.15 -26.97 -12.63
CA ASP A 71 -16.18 -26.00 -12.28
C ASP A 71 -16.28 -25.75 -10.75
N GLY A 72 -15.46 -26.43 -9.94
CA GLY A 72 -15.48 -26.33 -8.48
C GLY A 72 -16.61 -27.11 -7.81
N VAL A 73 -17.37 -27.92 -8.54
CA VAL A 73 -18.46 -28.74 -7.99
C VAL A 73 -17.98 -30.15 -7.65
N THR A 74 -18.40 -30.66 -6.50
CA THR A 74 -18.14 -32.06 -6.12
C THR A 74 -19.12 -32.99 -6.81
N TYR A 75 -18.62 -33.96 -7.55
CA TYR A 75 -19.41 -35.00 -8.20
C TYR A 75 -19.24 -36.34 -7.46
N SER A 76 -20.30 -37.15 -7.43
CA SER A 76 -20.32 -38.45 -6.74
C SER A 76 -19.34 -39.47 -7.34
N ASN A 77 -19.03 -39.33 -8.63
CA ASN A 77 -17.91 -39.98 -9.31
C ASN A 77 -17.54 -39.26 -10.61
N SER A 78 -16.43 -39.67 -11.22
CA SER A 78 -15.91 -39.09 -12.48
C SER A 78 -16.84 -39.25 -13.69
N CYS A 79 -17.70 -40.27 -13.70
CA CYS A 79 -18.70 -40.41 -14.76
C CYS A 79 -19.77 -39.33 -14.62
N VAL A 80 -20.26 -39.08 -13.39
CA VAL A 80 -21.25 -38.03 -13.14
C VAL A 80 -20.69 -36.66 -13.49
N ALA A 81 -19.40 -36.38 -13.23
CA ALA A 81 -18.75 -35.16 -13.70
C ALA A 81 -18.78 -35.04 -15.24
N ALA A 82 -18.43 -36.11 -15.96
CA ALA A 82 -18.47 -36.14 -17.42
C ALA A 82 -19.89 -36.01 -18.01
N MET A 83 -20.91 -36.53 -17.33
CA MET A 83 -22.32 -36.38 -17.70
C MET A 83 -22.79 -34.91 -17.62
N HIS A 84 -22.14 -34.12 -16.77
CA HIS A 84 -22.30 -32.67 -16.68
C HIS A 84 -21.31 -31.89 -17.56
N SER A 85 -20.64 -32.57 -18.51
CA SER A 85 -19.60 -31.99 -19.38
C SER A 85 -18.40 -31.40 -18.64
N THR A 86 -18.17 -31.80 -17.39
CA THR A 86 -17.11 -31.25 -16.55
C THR A 86 -15.89 -32.19 -16.48
N SER A 87 -14.70 -31.64 -16.75
CA SER A 87 -13.42 -32.33 -16.51
C SER A 87 -13.06 -32.37 -15.02
N VAL A 88 -12.35 -33.42 -14.59
CA VAL A 88 -11.94 -33.58 -13.18
C VAL A 88 -10.68 -32.75 -12.88
N ALA A 89 -10.76 -31.90 -11.87
CA ALA A 89 -9.63 -31.18 -11.30
C ALA A 89 -8.75 -32.10 -10.43
N HIS A 90 -9.34 -32.86 -9.50
CA HIS A 90 -8.60 -33.82 -8.69
C HIS A 90 -9.52 -34.89 -8.08
N LYS A 91 -8.95 -36.01 -7.64
CA LYS A 91 -9.66 -37.03 -6.82
C LYS A 91 -10.08 -36.49 -5.46
N GLY A 92 -11.19 -37.01 -4.94
CA GLY A 92 -11.83 -36.54 -3.72
C GLY A 92 -12.76 -35.34 -3.97
N PRO A 93 -13.63 -35.00 -3.01
CA PRO A 93 -14.53 -33.87 -3.15
C PRO A 93 -13.75 -32.56 -3.33
N CYS A 94 -14.33 -31.59 -4.03
CA CYS A 94 -13.76 -30.25 -4.10
C CYS A 94 -13.55 -29.71 -2.69
N ARG A 95 -12.35 -29.22 -2.44
CA ARG A 95 -12.01 -28.51 -1.20
C ARG A 95 -11.90 -27.00 -1.43
N ASN A 96 -12.62 -26.45 -2.41
CA ASN A 96 -12.39 -25.05 -2.77
C ASN A 96 -13.57 -24.36 -3.46
N THR A 97 -14.24 -23.52 -2.67
CA THR A 97 -14.27 -22.07 -2.92
C THR A 97 -13.60 -21.36 -1.73
N ASP A 98 -12.45 -21.86 -1.28
CA ASP A 98 -11.74 -21.33 -0.10
C ASP A 98 -10.61 -20.36 -0.50
N LEU A 99 -10.37 -20.05 -1.77
CA LEU A 99 -9.47 -18.94 -2.11
C LEU A 99 -10.11 -17.62 -1.67
N CYS A 100 -9.34 -16.81 -0.95
CA CYS A 100 -9.83 -15.57 -0.37
C CYS A 100 -8.80 -14.44 -0.54
N VAL A 101 -9.29 -13.21 -0.74
CA VAL A 101 -8.45 -12.00 -0.69
C VAL A 101 -8.60 -11.31 0.67
N GLY A 102 -9.73 -11.54 1.34
CA GLY A 102 -10.05 -11.03 2.67
C GLY A 102 -10.99 -11.97 3.43
N ASN A 103 -11.25 -11.64 4.69
CA ASN A 103 -12.10 -12.47 5.57
C ASN A 103 -13.57 -12.50 5.11
N GLU A 104 -14.00 -11.50 4.36
CA GLU A 104 -15.36 -11.37 3.83
C GLU A 104 -15.67 -12.46 2.79
N SER A 105 -14.62 -12.99 2.15
CA SER A 105 -14.72 -14.13 1.24
C SER A 105 -14.92 -15.45 1.98
N CYS A 106 -14.72 -15.47 3.30
CA CYS A 106 -14.85 -16.66 4.13
C CYS A 106 -16.18 -16.65 4.90
N GLY A 107 -16.81 -17.82 5.02
CA GLY A 107 -18.02 -17.99 5.83
C GLY A 107 -17.81 -17.67 7.32
N PRO A 108 -18.90 -17.54 8.11
CA PRO A 108 -18.81 -17.18 9.53
C PRO A 108 -17.96 -18.19 10.31
N GLY A 109 -17.11 -17.69 11.20
CA GLY A 109 -16.19 -18.53 12.00
C GLY A 109 -14.91 -18.96 11.28
N ARG A 110 -14.72 -18.52 10.03
CA ARG A 110 -13.49 -18.76 9.24
C ARG A 110 -12.70 -17.46 9.08
N TYR A 111 -11.46 -17.57 8.62
CA TYR A 111 -10.61 -16.43 8.28
C TYR A 111 -9.75 -16.77 7.07
N CYS A 112 -9.29 -15.73 6.38
CA CYS A 112 -8.43 -15.86 5.23
C CYS A 112 -6.98 -16.05 5.70
N SER A 113 -6.50 -17.29 5.66
CA SER A 113 -5.12 -17.65 5.99
C SER A 113 -4.23 -17.39 4.79
N LYS A 114 -3.44 -16.32 4.84
CA LYS A 114 -2.47 -15.97 3.81
C LYS A 114 -1.09 -16.55 4.12
N PRO A 115 -0.22 -16.73 3.11
CA PRO A 115 1.17 -17.04 3.33
C PRO A 115 1.84 -16.00 4.22
N TYR A 116 2.81 -16.46 5.00
CA TYR A 116 3.58 -15.61 5.90
C TYR A 116 4.27 -14.47 5.14
N GLY A 117 4.11 -13.23 5.62
CA GLY A 117 4.65 -12.02 4.99
C GLY A 117 3.85 -11.51 3.79
N ASP A 118 2.83 -12.24 3.33
CA ASP A 118 2.04 -11.89 2.15
C ASP A 118 0.66 -11.33 2.54
N CYS A 119 0.66 -10.22 3.26
CA CYS A 119 -0.56 -9.62 3.82
C CYS A 119 -1.57 -9.17 2.76
N ARG A 120 -1.12 -8.87 1.54
CA ARG A 120 -1.96 -8.46 0.40
C ARG A 120 -2.23 -9.58 -0.60
N GLY A 121 -1.58 -10.73 -0.45
CA GLY A 121 -1.76 -11.89 -1.32
C GLY A 121 -3.11 -12.59 -1.17
N ILE A 122 -3.26 -13.64 -1.97
CA ILE A 122 -4.40 -14.54 -1.94
C ILE A 122 -4.13 -15.61 -0.88
N GLY A 123 -5.10 -15.82 0.00
CA GLY A 123 -5.07 -16.84 1.04
C GLY A 123 -6.06 -17.97 0.80
N VAL A 124 -6.18 -18.82 1.81
CA VAL A 124 -7.16 -19.92 1.87
C VAL A 124 -8.00 -19.77 3.13
N CYS A 125 -9.32 -19.94 3.04
CA CYS A 125 -10.23 -19.91 4.17
C CYS A 125 -9.94 -21.08 5.13
N GLN A 126 -9.59 -20.75 6.37
CA GLN A 126 -9.38 -21.70 7.45
C GLN A 126 -10.33 -21.41 8.61
N ASP A 127 -10.68 -22.43 9.38
CA ASP A 127 -11.50 -22.24 10.58
C ASP A 127 -10.71 -21.50 11.65
N ARG A 128 -11.37 -20.59 12.37
CA ARG A 128 -10.73 -19.87 13.48
C ARG A 128 -10.59 -20.82 14.67
N PRO A 129 -9.37 -21.03 15.20
CA PRO A 129 -9.19 -21.85 16.39
C PRO A 129 -9.87 -21.18 17.60
N THR A 130 -10.58 -21.97 18.41
CA THR A 130 -11.26 -21.51 19.64
C THR A 130 -10.40 -21.69 20.89
N ILE A 131 -9.38 -22.54 20.80
CA ILE A 131 -8.45 -22.85 21.90
C ILE A 131 -7.04 -22.64 21.36
N CYS A 132 -6.30 -21.74 22.00
CA CYS A 132 -4.90 -21.49 21.72
C CYS A 132 -4.04 -21.75 22.95
N PRO A 133 -2.81 -22.26 22.77
CA PRO A 133 -1.89 -22.38 23.88
C PRO A 133 -1.57 -20.98 24.45
N THR A 134 -1.21 -20.92 25.73
CA THR A 134 -0.74 -19.67 26.37
C THR A 134 0.78 -19.54 26.24
N LEU A 135 1.34 -20.10 25.17
CA LEU A 135 2.77 -20.06 24.90
C LEU A 135 3.13 -18.67 24.37
N TRP A 136 4.24 -18.11 24.84
CA TRP A 136 4.78 -16.87 24.30
C TRP A 136 5.76 -17.18 23.16
N ASP A 137 5.25 -17.17 21.92
CA ASP A 137 6.00 -17.27 20.66
C ASP A 137 5.49 -16.15 19.72
N PRO A 138 5.82 -14.88 20.02
CA PRO A 138 5.09 -13.73 19.51
C PRO A 138 5.16 -13.63 17.99
N VAL A 139 4.09 -13.13 17.39
CA VAL A 139 4.00 -12.84 15.95
C VAL A 139 3.39 -11.46 15.71
N CYS A 140 3.82 -10.80 14.64
CA CYS A 140 3.19 -9.59 14.16
C CYS A 140 2.13 -9.94 13.12
N GLY A 141 0.88 -9.55 13.40
CA GLY A 141 -0.23 -9.71 12.47
C GLY A 141 -0.18 -8.71 11.32
N CYS A 142 -0.83 -9.05 10.20
CA CYS A 142 -1.04 -8.16 9.07
C CYS A 142 -1.93 -6.95 9.38
N ASP A 143 -2.57 -6.93 10.56
CA ASP A 143 -3.28 -5.79 11.12
C ASP A 143 -2.36 -4.87 11.95
N GLY A 144 -1.06 -5.17 11.97
CA GLY A 144 -0.08 -4.44 12.76
C GLY A 144 -0.31 -4.61 14.25
N ARG A 145 -0.79 -5.76 14.74
CA ARG A 145 -0.87 -6.05 16.19
C ARG A 145 0.03 -7.22 16.56
N THR A 146 0.64 -7.13 17.74
CA THR A 146 1.40 -8.25 18.30
C THR A 146 0.45 -9.25 18.94
N TYR A 147 0.61 -10.52 18.58
CA TYR A 147 -0.10 -11.64 19.18
C TYR A 147 0.86 -12.53 19.98
N ASN A 148 0.36 -13.17 21.04
CA ASN A 148 1.15 -14.09 21.87
C ASN A 148 1.76 -15.23 21.06
N ASP A 149 1.01 -15.73 20.07
CA ASP A 149 1.43 -16.75 19.12
C ASP A 149 0.59 -16.71 17.83
N ALA A 150 0.97 -17.57 16.86
CA ALA A 150 0.27 -17.74 15.59
C ALA A 150 -1.20 -18.17 15.74
N CYS A 151 -1.53 -18.95 16.79
CA CYS A 151 -2.90 -19.38 17.04
C CYS A 151 -3.75 -18.19 17.49
N GLY A 152 -3.23 -17.35 18.39
CA GLY A 152 -3.91 -16.13 18.85
C GLY A 152 -4.22 -15.16 17.70
N ALA A 153 -3.30 -15.02 16.75
CA ALA A 153 -3.56 -14.26 15.52
C ALA A 153 -4.68 -14.88 14.67
N ALA A 154 -4.61 -16.20 14.41
CA ALA A 154 -5.62 -16.92 13.65
C ALA A 154 -7.01 -16.90 14.32
N ALA A 155 -7.09 -16.99 15.65
CA ALA A 155 -8.34 -16.91 16.41
C ALA A 155 -9.05 -15.57 16.21
N MET A 156 -8.28 -14.48 16.09
CA MET A 156 -8.79 -13.15 15.76
C MET A 156 -9.02 -12.95 14.25
N GLY A 157 -8.66 -13.94 13.43
CA GLY A 157 -8.81 -13.93 11.98
C GLY A 157 -7.76 -13.11 11.25
N VAL A 158 -6.55 -13.03 11.81
CA VAL A 158 -5.46 -12.22 11.30
C VAL A 158 -4.34 -13.12 10.77
N SER A 159 -3.91 -12.86 9.54
CA SER A 159 -2.73 -13.50 8.94
C SER A 159 -1.43 -12.90 9.47
N ILE A 160 -0.34 -13.65 9.40
CA ILE A 160 0.93 -13.27 10.03
C ILE A 160 1.81 -12.54 9.01
N ALA A 161 2.27 -11.34 9.37
CA ALA A 161 3.28 -10.60 8.63
C ALA A 161 4.67 -11.21 8.90
N TYR A 162 5.10 -11.25 10.17
CA TYR A 162 6.36 -11.89 10.56
C TYR A 162 6.36 -12.39 12.02
N ARG A 163 7.48 -12.99 12.43
CA ARG A 163 7.74 -13.65 13.72
C ARG A 163 8.41 -12.63 14.62
N GLY A 164 8.03 -12.65 15.89
CA GLY A 164 8.41 -11.62 16.86
C GLY A 164 7.27 -10.65 17.10
N VAL A 165 7.49 -9.74 18.05
CA VAL A 165 6.59 -8.63 18.29
C VAL A 165 6.61 -7.67 17.11
N CYS A 166 5.51 -6.97 16.85
CA CYS A 166 5.49 -5.91 15.85
C CYS A 166 6.52 -4.83 16.20
N ARG A 167 7.24 -4.39 15.18
CA ARG A 167 8.12 -3.23 15.20
C ARG A 167 7.54 -2.21 14.23
N TYR A 168 7.52 -0.95 14.61
CA TYR A 168 7.09 0.13 13.75
C TYR A 168 8.24 1.11 13.65
N ALA A 169 8.48 1.63 12.45
CA ALA A 169 9.35 2.77 12.29
C ALA A 169 8.78 3.93 13.11
N ARG A 170 9.56 4.37 14.09
CA ARG A 170 9.22 5.51 14.95
C ARG A 170 9.98 6.72 14.48
N ILE A 171 9.28 7.84 14.49
CA ILE A 171 9.90 9.14 14.24
C ILE A 171 10.86 9.42 15.40
N THR A 172 12.13 9.66 15.09
CA THR A 172 13.19 9.95 16.08
C THR A 172 13.59 11.42 16.08
N ASP A 173 13.49 12.07 14.93
CA ASP A 173 13.80 13.49 14.74
C ASP A 173 12.95 14.04 13.59
N ALA A 174 12.60 15.32 13.65
CA ALA A 174 11.94 16.02 12.55
C ALA A 174 12.38 17.49 12.55
N GLN A 175 12.82 17.98 11.41
CA GLN A 175 13.35 19.33 11.28
C GLN A 175 12.73 20.08 10.12
N SER A 176 12.34 21.34 10.33
CA SER A 176 11.93 22.22 9.22
C SER A 176 13.10 22.99 8.63
N HIS A 177 13.10 23.06 7.30
CA HIS A 177 14.05 23.81 6.50
C HIS A 177 13.31 24.80 5.60
N THR A 178 13.99 25.91 5.30
CA THR A 178 13.55 26.90 4.30
C THR A 178 14.56 26.97 3.17
N ALA A 179 14.06 27.25 1.96
CA ALA A 179 14.87 27.40 0.78
C ALA A 179 15.66 28.72 0.83
N GLN A 180 16.84 28.73 1.48
CA GLN A 180 18.12 29.27 0.96
C GLN A 180 19.16 29.64 2.04
N GLY A 181 20.44 29.44 1.71
CA GLY A 181 21.57 30.23 2.23
C GLY A 181 22.66 29.52 3.05
N THR A 182 23.43 28.57 2.49
CA THR A 182 24.72 27.97 2.96
C THR A 182 24.88 27.47 4.41
N ASN A 183 23.93 27.71 5.29
CA ASN A 183 23.89 27.29 6.70
C ASN A 183 22.43 26.97 7.06
N SER A 184 21.81 26.00 6.37
CA SER A 184 20.40 25.64 6.62
C SER A 184 20.27 24.95 7.98
N PHE A 185 20.13 25.74 9.04
CA PHE A 185 19.79 25.26 10.36
C PHE A 185 18.32 24.78 10.34
N GLY A 186 18.12 23.50 10.63
CA GLY A 186 16.80 22.92 10.82
C GLY A 186 16.21 23.38 12.16
N ILE A 187 14.93 23.75 12.18
CA ILE A 187 14.20 23.92 13.46
C ILE A 187 13.68 22.55 13.86
N ASP A 188 14.07 22.07 15.03
CA ASP A 188 13.52 20.84 15.61
C ASP A 188 12.01 21.00 15.85
N LEU A 189 11.23 20.12 15.22
CA LEU A 189 9.77 20.10 15.24
C LEU A 189 9.21 19.19 16.33
N LEU A 190 10.03 18.32 16.92
CA LEU A 190 9.62 17.38 17.96
C LEU A 190 10.00 17.88 19.36
N ALA A 191 11.01 18.74 19.47
CA ALA A 191 11.37 19.36 20.72
C ALA A 191 10.50 20.59 21.02
N ALA A 192 9.69 20.49 22.06
CA ALA A 192 9.28 21.64 22.85
C ALA A 192 10.54 22.31 23.43
N SER A 193 10.86 23.54 23.00
CA SER A 193 11.80 24.43 23.71
C SER A 193 11.36 24.56 25.19
N PRO A 194 12.26 24.88 26.15
CA PRO A 194 11.87 25.13 27.55
C PRO A 194 10.71 26.12 27.74
N ASP A 195 10.48 27.00 26.75
CA ASP A 195 9.39 27.97 26.70
C ASP A 195 8.33 27.69 25.61
N ALA A 196 8.47 26.61 24.80
CA ALA A 196 7.56 26.29 23.69
C ALA A 196 6.75 25.03 23.97
N SER A 197 5.47 25.03 23.62
CA SER A 197 4.59 23.86 23.71
C SER A 197 4.78 22.86 22.56
N GLU A 198 5.41 23.29 21.47
CA GLU A 198 5.60 22.54 20.22
C GLU A 198 6.73 23.18 19.39
N GLY A 199 7.21 22.49 18.36
CA GLY A 199 8.10 23.10 17.37
C GLY A 199 7.36 24.14 16.53
N ILE A 200 7.98 25.31 16.29
CA ILE A 200 7.38 26.41 15.52
C ILE A 200 8.34 26.90 14.45
N GLU A 201 7.94 26.79 13.18
CA GLU A 201 8.62 27.41 12.07
C GLU A 201 8.33 28.90 12.06
N CYS A 202 9.34 29.69 12.45
CA CYS A 202 9.21 31.13 12.64
C CYS A 202 9.66 31.94 11.43
N ARG A 203 10.27 31.32 10.42
CA ARG A 203 10.84 32.03 9.26
C ARG A 203 9.79 32.29 8.18
N SER A 204 10.06 33.31 7.39
CA SER A 204 9.20 33.73 6.28
C SER A 204 9.20 32.70 5.16
N GLY A 205 8.02 32.42 4.60
CA GLY A 205 7.88 31.43 3.52
C GLY A 205 8.13 30.00 3.97
N GLY A 206 8.14 29.75 5.29
CA GLY A 206 8.44 28.44 5.86
C GLY A 206 7.32 27.41 5.66
N PRO A 207 7.53 26.21 6.22
CA PRO A 207 8.65 25.36 5.83
C PRO A 207 8.55 25.02 4.33
N THR A 208 9.68 24.98 3.62
CA THR A 208 9.72 24.50 2.22
C THR A 208 10.11 23.03 2.14
N GLU A 209 10.81 22.53 3.17
CA GLU A 209 11.20 21.13 3.31
C GLU A 209 11.07 20.75 4.78
N VAL A 210 10.53 19.57 5.05
CA VAL A 210 10.54 18.93 6.36
C VAL A 210 11.30 17.62 6.26
N VAL A 211 12.38 17.50 7.01
CA VAL A 211 13.21 16.29 7.07
C VAL A 211 12.78 15.49 8.28
N VAL A 212 12.41 14.23 8.09
CA VAL A 212 11.96 13.34 9.18
C VAL A 212 12.84 12.10 9.19
N MET A 213 13.30 11.74 10.38
CA MET A 213 14.21 10.63 10.63
C MET A 213 13.50 9.52 11.40
N PHE A 214 13.82 8.27 11.05
CA PHE A 214 13.23 7.09 11.67
C PHE A 214 14.29 6.26 12.40
N ASP A 215 13.87 5.42 13.35
CA ASP A 215 14.76 4.48 14.05
C ASP A 215 15.13 3.24 13.22
N GLU A 216 14.55 3.11 12.02
CA GLU A 216 14.84 2.06 11.06
C GLU A 216 14.76 2.56 9.62
N LEU A 217 15.29 1.77 8.69
CA LEU A 217 15.20 2.05 7.26
C LEU A 217 13.75 1.97 6.77
N ILE A 218 13.36 2.92 5.92
CA ILE A 218 12.00 3.08 5.41
C ILE A 218 11.90 2.78 3.90
N GLN A 219 10.69 2.52 3.44
CA GLN A 219 10.32 2.37 2.03
C GLN A 219 8.85 2.76 1.80
N SER A 220 8.46 3.04 0.56
CA SER A 220 7.03 3.14 0.20
C SER A 220 6.36 1.76 0.26
N ALA A 221 5.12 1.71 0.77
CA ALA A 221 4.29 0.51 0.81
C ALA A 221 3.85 0.00 -0.58
N GLY A 222 4.16 0.75 -1.64
CA GLY A 222 3.82 0.50 -3.03
C GLY A 222 4.74 1.30 -3.96
N ALA A 223 4.24 1.67 -5.13
CA ALA A 223 4.95 2.62 -5.99
C ALA A 223 5.00 3.99 -5.29
N PRO A 224 6.19 4.63 -5.17
CA PRO A 224 6.32 5.92 -4.50
C PRO A 224 5.38 6.96 -5.08
N SER A 225 4.64 7.65 -4.21
CA SER A 225 3.67 8.67 -4.63
C SER A 225 3.51 9.74 -3.56
N LEU A 226 3.03 10.93 -3.95
CA LEU A 226 2.80 12.03 -3.01
C LEU A 226 1.76 11.72 -1.93
N SER A 227 0.86 10.74 -2.17
CA SER A 227 -0.11 10.30 -1.17
C SER A 227 0.48 9.43 -0.06
N ASP A 228 1.77 9.07 -0.15
CA ASP A 228 2.45 8.34 0.91
C ASP A 228 2.61 9.19 2.18
N VAL A 229 2.55 10.51 2.02
CA VAL A 229 2.53 11.51 3.10
C VAL A 229 1.23 12.31 3.00
N ALA A 230 0.51 12.41 4.11
CA ALA A 230 -0.70 13.22 4.20
C ALA A 230 -0.46 14.43 5.10
N LEU A 231 -0.86 15.60 4.59
CA LEU A 231 -0.73 16.91 5.22
C LEU A 231 -2.10 17.39 5.69
N CYS A 232 -2.19 17.80 6.95
CA CYS A 232 -3.36 18.47 7.53
C CYS A 232 -2.95 19.86 8.01
N VAL A 233 -3.72 20.89 7.66
CA VAL A 233 -3.47 22.27 8.04
C VAL A 233 -4.70 22.85 8.75
N VAL A 234 -4.47 23.44 9.93
CA VAL A 234 -5.51 24.11 10.73
C VAL A 234 -5.14 25.59 10.86
N GLY A 235 -6.10 26.50 10.67
CA GLY A 235 -5.88 27.95 10.78
C GLY A 235 -5.61 28.69 9.46
N GLY A 236 -5.67 28.02 8.31
CA GLY A 236 -5.56 28.64 6.99
C GLY A 236 -5.98 27.71 5.84
N GLU A 237 -6.21 28.28 4.67
CA GLU A 237 -6.38 27.54 3.42
C GLU A 237 -5.03 27.51 2.69
N GLY A 238 -4.49 26.31 2.44
CA GLY A 238 -3.19 26.13 1.79
C GLY A 238 -2.45 24.91 2.32
N GLY A 239 -1.20 24.77 1.91
CA GLY A 239 -0.34 23.64 2.20
C GLY A 239 -0.55 22.51 1.19
N GLU A 240 0.52 22.17 0.46
CA GLU A 240 0.56 21.02 -0.42
C GLU A 240 1.90 20.29 -0.28
N VAL A 241 1.86 18.96 -0.32
CA VAL A 241 3.06 18.14 -0.48
C VAL A 241 3.40 18.08 -1.96
N VAL A 242 4.46 18.76 -2.37
CA VAL A 242 4.86 18.88 -3.78
C VAL A 242 5.98 17.91 -4.18
N GLY A 243 6.68 17.36 -3.19
CA GLY A 243 7.79 16.44 -3.41
C GLY A 243 8.05 15.55 -2.20
N ILE A 244 8.51 14.33 -2.48
CA ILE A 244 8.97 13.39 -1.46
C ILE A 244 10.28 12.78 -1.95
N LEU A 245 11.33 12.89 -1.14
CA LEU A 245 12.61 12.26 -1.37
C LEU A 245 12.89 11.33 -0.19
N MET A 246 13.14 10.05 -0.47
CA MET A 246 13.51 9.08 0.55
C MET A 246 14.95 8.63 0.38
N GLY A 247 15.66 8.47 1.48
CA GLY A 247 17.02 7.96 1.52
C GLY A 247 17.32 7.27 2.85
N GLY A 248 17.39 5.93 2.84
CA GLY A 248 17.70 5.17 4.05
C GLY A 248 16.57 5.22 5.09
N ASP A 249 16.87 5.81 6.25
CA ASP A 249 15.99 6.11 7.38
C ASP A 249 15.49 7.57 7.38
N GLU A 250 15.72 8.29 6.27
CA GLU A 250 15.34 9.69 6.08
C GLU A 250 14.25 9.85 5.01
N ILE A 251 13.26 10.69 5.32
CA ILE A 251 12.32 11.24 4.33
C ILE A 251 12.40 12.77 4.35
N ARG A 252 12.46 13.37 3.17
CA ARG A 252 12.37 14.81 2.95
C ARG A 252 11.05 15.09 2.25
N VAL A 253 10.21 15.88 2.89
CA VAL A 253 8.89 16.27 2.41
C VAL A 253 8.98 17.72 1.94
N GLU A 254 8.88 17.94 0.63
CA GLU A 254 8.83 19.28 0.08
C GLU A 254 7.39 19.81 0.18
N LEU A 255 7.25 21.00 0.77
CA LEU A 255 5.97 21.65 1.03
C LEU A 255 5.88 22.97 0.26
N ALA A 256 4.68 23.27 -0.23
CA ALA A 256 4.35 24.53 -0.86
C ALA A 256 3.12 25.18 -0.23
N ASP A 257 3.05 26.51 -0.32
CA ASP A 257 1.89 27.33 0.07
C ASP A 257 1.36 27.08 1.49
N VAL A 258 2.24 26.72 2.43
CA VAL A 258 1.88 26.53 3.85
C VAL A 258 1.49 27.89 4.46
N PRO A 259 0.26 28.04 4.99
CA PRO A 259 -0.20 29.32 5.48
C PRO A 259 0.46 29.73 6.80
N ASP A 260 0.70 31.02 6.96
CA ASP A 260 1.16 31.62 8.22
C ASP A 260 0.05 31.60 9.28
N ALA A 261 0.42 31.55 10.56
CA ALA A 261 -0.49 31.37 11.69
C ALA A 261 -1.36 30.10 11.56
N SER A 262 -0.71 28.98 11.23
CA SER A 262 -1.37 27.68 11.08
C SER A 262 -0.66 26.58 11.85
N ARG A 263 -1.38 25.49 12.15
CA ARG A 263 -0.82 24.23 12.65
C ARG A 263 -0.78 23.23 11.51
N VAL A 264 0.36 22.57 11.36
CA VAL A 264 0.60 21.57 10.34
C VAL A 264 0.79 20.22 11.00
N THR A 265 0.13 19.19 10.49
CA THR A 265 0.35 17.80 10.88
C THR A 265 0.67 16.95 9.67
N LEU A 266 1.83 16.30 9.71
CA LEU A 266 2.27 15.30 8.72
C LEU A 266 2.01 13.90 9.27
N THR A 267 1.38 13.08 8.43
CA THR A 267 1.16 11.65 8.67
C THR A 267 1.70 10.84 7.51
N PHE A 268 2.08 9.58 7.74
CA PHE A 268 2.82 8.77 6.78
C PHE A 268 2.07 7.48 6.39
N PRO A 269 0.86 7.57 5.81
CA PRO A 269 0.03 6.39 5.53
C PRO A 269 0.61 5.43 4.49
N GLY A 270 1.48 5.90 3.58
CA GLY A 270 2.10 5.07 2.55
C GLY A 270 3.57 4.72 2.83
N ILE A 271 4.12 5.13 3.98
CA ILE A 271 5.49 4.80 4.38
C ILE A 271 5.47 3.61 5.33
N VAL A 272 6.37 2.67 5.09
CA VAL A 272 6.55 1.47 5.90
C VAL A 272 8.03 1.21 6.16
N GLY A 273 8.34 0.48 7.23
CA GLY A 273 9.67 -0.09 7.42
C GLY A 273 10.02 -1.14 6.36
N LEU A 274 11.26 -1.61 6.33
CA LEU A 274 11.70 -2.67 5.39
C LEU A 274 10.90 -3.96 5.50
N GLU A 275 10.37 -4.27 6.68
CA GLU A 275 9.54 -5.45 6.94
C GLU A 275 8.05 -5.22 6.60
N GLY A 276 7.70 -4.06 6.02
CA GLY A 276 6.33 -3.72 5.60
C GLY A 276 5.44 -3.18 6.73
N ASN A 277 6.01 -2.87 7.88
CA ASN A 277 5.28 -2.30 9.02
C ASN A 277 4.95 -0.83 8.80
N PRO A 278 3.75 -0.36 9.17
CA PRO A 278 3.43 1.06 9.09
C PRO A 278 4.30 1.88 10.05
N VAL A 279 4.53 3.14 9.68
CA VAL A 279 5.13 4.14 10.56
C VAL A 279 4.16 4.48 11.70
N GLU A 280 4.66 4.58 12.93
CA GLU A 280 3.90 5.02 14.10
C GLU A 280 4.19 6.50 14.38
N GLY A 281 3.12 7.29 14.54
CA GLY A 281 3.19 8.70 14.92
C GLY A 281 2.91 9.69 13.79
N SER A 282 3.00 10.97 14.15
CA SER A 282 2.82 12.12 13.26
C SER A 282 3.77 13.22 13.68
N VAL A 283 4.13 14.11 12.75
CA VAL A 283 4.87 15.34 13.06
C VAL A 283 3.88 16.49 13.08
N SER A 284 3.63 17.06 14.26
CA SER A 284 2.72 18.20 14.44
C SER A 284 3.51 19.41 14.92
N PHE A 285 3.37 20.55 14.23
CA PHE A 285 4.13 21.76 14.51
C PHE A 285 3.38 23.02 14.07
N GLY A 286 3.76 24.16 14.64
CA GLY A 286 3.23 25.47 14.28
C GLY A 286 4.00 26.13 13.14
N VAL A 287 3.30 26.93 12.34
CA VAL A 287 3.90 27.86 11.38
C VAL A 287 3.44 29.25 11.78
N LEU A 288 4.34 30.01 12.41
CA LEU A 288 4.03 31.33 12.92
C LEU A 288 5.22 32.26 12.69
N ARG A 289 5.12 33.02 11.60
CA ARG A 289 6.18 33.93 11.20
C ARG A 289 6.44 34.99 12.26
N GLY A 290 7.67 35.02 12.76
CA GLY A 290 8.15 36.00 13.73
C GLY A 290 8.09 35.55 15.18
N ASP A 291 7.60 34.36 15.49
CA ASP A 291 7.66 33.76 16.82
C ASP A 291 9.04 33.10 17.06
N VAL A 292 10.03 33.90 17.43
CA VAL A 292 11.43 33.45 17.51
C VAL A 292 11.76 32.79 18.83
N ASN A 293 10.93 32.99 19.87
CA ASN A 293 11.07 32.31 21.16
C ASN A 293 10.26 30.99 21.20
N GLY A 294 9.25 30.84 20.35
CA GLY A 294 8.39 29.66 20.26
C GLY A 294 7.23 29.66 21.24
N ASP A 295 6.82 30.82 21.76
CA ASP A 295 5.75 30.91 22.78
C ASP A 295 4.33 30.86 22.19
N SER A 296 4.20 30.64 20.87
CA SER A 296 2.96 30.64 20.09
C SER A 296 2.31 32.02 19.90
N PHE A 297 2.96 33.12 20.29
CA PHE A 297 2.47 34.48 20.17
C PHE A 297 3.52 35.46 19.64
N VAL A 298 3.29 36.04 18.46
CA VAL A 298 4.20 37.07 17.93
C VAL A 298 3.98 38.39 18.67
N ASN A 299 4.94 38.78 19.51
CA ASN A 299 4.82 39.92 20.39
C ASN A 299 6.12 40.73 20.51
N VAL A 300 6.19 41.64 21.49
CA VAL A 300 7.34 42.54 21.67
C VAL A 300 8.61 41.79 22.13
N PHE A 301 8.46 40.65 22.79
CA PHE A 301 9.60 39.83 23.23
C PHE A 301 10.34 39.23 22.04
N ASP A 302 9.65 38.82 20.98
CA ASP A 302 10.28 38.40 19.72
C ASP A 302 11.09 39.53 19.08
N LEU A 303 10.48 40.71 19.03
CA LEU A 303 11.12 41.90 18.47
C LEU A 303 12.39 42.26 19.24
N VAL A 304 12.35 42.19 20.58
CA VAL A 304 13.52 42.41 21.43
C VAL A 304 14.57 41.32 21.24
N ALA A 305 14.16 40.06 21.07
CA ALA A 305 15.07 38.93 20.85
C ALA A 305 15.89 39.11 19.57
N VAL A 306 15.24 39.52 18.46
CA VAL A 306 15.93 39.83 17.19
C VAL A 306 16.74 41.11 17.29
N ARG A 307 16.20 42.17 17.89
CA ARG A 307 16.91 43.45 18.06
C ARG A 307 18.26 43.25 18.76
N ASN A 308 18.29 42.40 19.79
CA ASN A 308 19.49 42.11 20.56
C ASN A 308 20.53 41.26 19.79
N ALA A 309 20.18 40.76 18.61
CA ALA A 309 21.05 39.94 17.76
C ALA A 309 21.38 40.58 16.41
N ILE A 310 20.96 41.83 16.16
CA ILE A 310 21.27 42.54 14.92
C ILE A 310 22.77 42.66 14.70
N ASN A 311 23.20 42.46 13.44
CA ASN A 311 24.59 42.44 13.00
C ASN A 311 25.43 41.31 13.61
N LEU A 312 24.82 40.37 14.34
CA LEU A 312 25.48 39.12 14.70
C LEU A 312 25.40 38.15 13.52
N PRO A 313 26.44 37.33 13.30
CA PRO A 313 26.35 36.25 12.32
C PRO A 313 25.28 35.24 12.75
N VAL A 314 24.68 34.59 11.75
CA VAL A 314 23.77 33.47 11.95
C VAL A 314 24.57 32.24 12.40
N THR A 315 24.14 31.63 13.50
CA THR A 315 24.78 30.50 14.20
C THR A 315 23.69 29.51 14.67
N PRO A 316 24.06 28.27 15.05
CA PRO A 316 23.10 27.31 15.61
C PRO A 316 22.32 27.81 16.84
N ASP A 317 22.83 28.82 17.55
CA ASP A 317 22.18 29.34 18.77
C ASP A 317 21.21 30.50 18.50
N ASN A 318 21.26 31.11 17.30
CA ASN A 318 20.50 32.34 17.01
C ASN A 318 19.81 32.35 15.66
N TYR A 319 19.86 31.26 14.89
CA TYR A 319 19.29 31.19 13.54
C TYR A 319 17.79 31.48 13.47
N ARG A 320 17.02 31.20 14.52
CA ARG A 320 15.60 31.57 14.62
C ARG A 320 15.36 33.09 14.52
N LYS A 321 16.38 33.91 14.77
CA LYS A 321 16.31 35.38 14.73
C LYS A 321 16.49 35.96 13.33
N ASP A 322 16.93 35.14 12.36
CA ASP A 322 16.89 35.44 10.94
C ASP A 322 15.51 35.02 10.38
N VAL A 323 14.52 35.86 10.64
CA VAL A 323 13.10 35.62 10.32
C VAL A 323 12.85 35.79 8.82
N SER A 324 13.65 36.60 8.14
CA SER A 324 13.60 36.75 6.68
C SER A 324 14.25 35.57 5.95
N ALA A 325 15.06 34.77 6.65
CA ALA A 325 15.83 33.65 6.11
C ALA A 325 16.78 34.07 4.98
N ASP A 326 17.35 35.27 5.10
CA ASP A 326 18.28 35.83 4.11
C ASP A 326 19.76 35.55 4.43
N GLY A 327 20.04 34.91 5.57
CA GLY A 327 21.37 34.59 6.07
C GLY A 327 22.00 35.69 6.91
N ALA A 328 21.27 36.77 7.25
CA ALA A 328 21.80 37.89 8.03
C ALA A 328 20.76 38.49 8.99
N ILE A 329 21.05 38.49 10.29
CA ILE A 329 20.17 39.12 11.29
C ILE A 329 20.28 40.65 11.21
N ASN A 330 19.24 41.28 10.65
CA ASN A 330 19.24 42.69 10.30
C ASN A 330 17.86 43.37 10.51
N VAL A 331 17.69 44.59 9.97
CA VAL A 331 16.47 45.39 10.14
C VAL A 331 15.27 44.79 9.40
N PHE A 332 15.47 44.02 8.34
CA PHE A 332 14.41 43.35 7.60
C PHE A 332 13.74 42.29 8.47
N ASP A 333 14.48 41.58 9.33
CA ASP A 333 13.89 40.64 10.31
C ASP A 333 12.97 41.35 11.30
N LEU A 334 13.39 42.52 11.81
CA LEU A 334 12.55 43.33 12.69
C LEU A 334 11.28 43.82 11.99
N VAL A 335 11.37 44.22 10.72
CA VAL A 335 10.20 44.64 9.94
C VAL A 335 9.26 43.46 9.73
N THR A 336 9.78 42.26 9.50
CA THR A 336 8.99 41.03 9.37
C THR A 336 8.21 40.73 10.63
N ILE A 337 8.85 40.75 11.81
CA ILE A 337 8.16 40.56 13.10
C ILE A 337 7.13 41.66 13.33
N ARG A 338 7.51 42.93 13.10
CA ARG A 338 6.61 44.08 13.29
C ARG A 338 5.32 43.92 12.48
N ASN A 339 5.41 43.41 11.26
CA ASN A 339 4.27 43.20 10.38
C ASN A 339 3.44 41.94 10.77
N ALA A 340 3.94 41.11 11.68
CA ALA A 340 3.29 39.91 12.19
C ALA A 340 2.84 40.03 13.66
N LEU A 341 3.01 41.20 14.30
CA LEU A 341 2.60 41.43 15.69
C LEU A 341 1.13 41.11 15.95
N ASN A 342 0.86 40.56 17.14
CA ASN A 342 -0.46 40.12 17.62
C ASN A 342 -1.04 38.94 16.84
N LYS A 343 -0.22 38.19 16.10
CA LYS A 343 -0.60 36.88 15.59
C LYS A 343 -0.31 35.81 16.63
N SER A 344 -1.11 34.75 16.59
CA SER A 344 -0.92 33.55 17.40
C SER A 344 -1.26 32.32 16.59
N LEU A 345 -0.80 31.16 17.04
CA LEU A 345 -1.30 29.89 16.50
C LEU A 345 -2.79 29.71 16.85
N PRO A 346 -3.57 29.02 16.02
CA PRO A 346 -4.92 28.59 16.37
C PRO A 346 -4.87 27.61 17.56
N ASP A 347 -5.96 27.49 18.31
CA ASP A 347 -6.13 26.42 19.29
C ASP A 347 -6.21 25.06 18.57
N GLU A 348 -5.77 23.98 19.23
CA GLU A 348 -5.80 22.60 18.69
C GLU A 348 -7.21 22.08 18.35
#